data_AF-A0A4W5RUU0-F1
#
_entry.id   AF-A0A4W5RUU0-F1
#
_cell.length_a   1.000
_cell.length_b   1.000
_cell.length_c   1.000
_cell.angle_alpha   90.00
_cell.angle_beta   90.00
_cell.angle_gamma   90.00
#
_symmetry.space_group_name_H-M   'P 1'
#
loop_
_entity.id
_entity.type
_entity.pdbx_description
1 polymer ?
#
loop_
_entity_poly.entity_id
_entity_poly.type
_entity_poly.pdbx_seq_one_letter_code
_entity_poly.pdbx_strand_id
1 'polypeptide(L)'
;MRRVTVFVNGTSKNGKVVAVYGTLTDLLSVATNKLGIKACHLYNGKGGLIDDIALIRDDDVLYVSEGDSFFDPQNDVRARDDRPGAHTDWLTLNIGGRLFTTTRSTLVSKEPESMLAHMFREKDVWGNKQDECGAYLIDRSPEYFEPILNYLRHGQLIINEGINLLGKVLTCRV
;
A
#
# COMPACT_ATOMS: atom_id res chain seq x y z
N MET A 1 14.31 -24.81 25.42
CA MET A 1 14.91 -23.46 25.20
C MET A 1 14.16 -22.85 24.04
N ARG A 2 13.48 -21.72 24.25
CA ARG A 2 12.68 -21.06 23.20
C ARG A 2 13.58 -20.21 22.31
N ARG A 3 13.37 -20.22 21.01
CA ARG A 3 14.06 -19.40 20.03
C ARG A 3 13.04 -18.65 19.19
N VAL A 4 13.37 -17.43 18.79
CA VAL A 4 12.51 -16.59 17.95
C VAL A 4 13.32 -15.97 16.85
N THR A 5 12.66 -15.56 15.78
CA THR A 5 13.27 -14.71 14.75
C THR A 5 12.79 -13.28 14.95
N VAL A 6 13.72 -12.37 15.25
CA VAL A 6 13.43 -10.94 15.38
C VAL A 6 13.80 -10.18 14.11
N PHE A 7 12.92 -9.28 13.67
CA PHE A 7 13.14 -8.37 12.56
C PHE A 7 13.08 -6.92 13.05
N VAL A 8 13.71 -6.01 12.32
CA VAL A 8 13.42 -4.58 12.47
C VAL A 8 11.99 -4.35 11.99
N ASN A 9 11.21 -3.58 12.76
CA ASN A 9 9.82 -3.25 12.44
C ASN A 9 9.70 -2.73 10.99
N GLY A 10 8.74 -3.25 10.23
CA GLY A 10 8.58 -2.95 8.79
C GLY A 10 9.45 -3.76 7.82
N THR A 11 10.37 -4.60 8.29
CA THR A 11 11.26 -5.37 7.40
C THR A 11 10.91 -6.86 7.38
N SER A 12 11.09 -7.50 6.22
CA SER A 12 10.89 -8.95 6.03
C SER A 12 12.19 -9.71 5.74
N LYS A 13 13.33 -9.00 5.72
CA LYS A 13 14.66 -9.54 5.41
C LYS A 13 15.61 -9.26 6.56
N ASN A 14 16.72 -10.01 6.60
CA ASN A 14 17.79 -9.87 7.59
C ASN A 14 17.37 -10.12 9.06
N GLY A 15 16.34 -10.93 9.27
CA GLY A 15 15.93 -11.37 10.62
C GLY A 15 17.07 -12.09 11.35
N LYS A 16 17.09 -11.96 12.68
CA LYS A 16 18.08 -12.58 13.56
C LYS A 16 17.41 -13.60 14.45
N VAL A 17 17.98 -14.81 14.49
CA VAL A 17 17.53 -15.84 15.43
C VAL A 17 18.12 -15.55 16.81
N VAL A 18 17.26 -15.44 17.81
CA VAL A 18 17.59 -15.08 19.19
C VAL A 18 16.99 -16.12 20.14
N ALA A 19 17.76 -16.53 21.13
CA ALA A 19 17.24 -17.35 22.23
C ALA A 19 16.47 -16.48 23.22
N VAL A 20 15.30 -16.94 23.65
CA VAL A 20 14.46 -16.26 24.63
C VAL A 20 14.76 -16.81 26.03
N TYR A 21 15.31 -15.97 26.89
CA TYR A 21 15.60 -16.26 28.29
C TYR A 21 15.40 -14.99 29.14
N GLY A 22 15.16 -15.19 30.44
CA GLY A 22 15.02 -14.07 31.38
C GLY A 22 13.73 -13.28 31.18
N THR A 23 13.87 -11.96 31.11
CA THR A 23 12.79 -10.96 31.03
C THR A 23 12.66 -10.36 29.63
N LEU A 24 11.57 -9.62 29.39
CA LEU A 24 11.39 -8.89 28.13
C LEU A 24 12.53 -7.87 27.89
N THR A 25 13.04 -7.24 28.95
CA THR A 25 14.17 -6.31 28.90
C THR A 25 15.46 -6.99 28.44
N ASP A 26 15.69 -8.24 28.84
CA ASP A 26 16.83 -9.02 28.38
C ASP A 26 16.71 -9.30 26.87
N LEU A 27 15.52 -9.68 26.41
CA LEU A 27 15.24 -9.91 24.99
C LEU A 27 15.44 -8.63 24.16
N LEU A 28 14.94 -7.48 24.62
CA LEU A 28 15.13 -6.18 23.96
C LEU A 28 16.61 -5.77 23.92
N SER A 29 17.37 -6.05 24.99
CA SER A 29 18.81 -5.79 25.03
C SER A 29 19.57 -6.64 24.02
N VAL A 30 19.20 -7.92 23.86
CA VAL A 30 19.79 -8.79 22.83
C VAL A 30 19.38 -8.34 21.43
N ALA A 31 18.12 -7.97 21.23
CA ALA A 31 17.63 -7.44 19.96
C ALA A 31 18.36 -6.16 19.55
N THR A 32 18.58 -5.23 20.50
CA THR A 32 19.36 -3.99 20.30
C THR A 32 20.74 -4.28 19.71
N ASN A 33 21.47 -5.19 20.35
CA ASN A 33 22.82 -5.56 19.91
C ASN A 33 22.82 -6.30 18.56
N LYS A 34 21.82 -7.14 18.30
CA LYS A 34 21.77 -7.99 17.09
C LYS A 34 21.26 -7.25 15.85
N LEU A 35 20.35 -6.30 16.03
CA LEU A 35 19.73 -5.53 14.97
C LEU A 35 20.38 -4.15 14.77
N GLY A 36 21.12 -3.64 15.76
CA GLY A 36 21.78 -2.33 15.68
C GLY A 36 20.81 -1.15 15.81
N ILE A 37 19.69 -1.35 16.51
CA ILE A 37 18.64 -0.34 16.76
C ILE A 37 18.41 -0.18 18.27
N LYS A 38 17.84 0.93 18.73
CA LYS A 38 17.46 1.09 20.14
C LYS A 38 16.12 0.42 20.41
N ALA A 39 16.11 -0.89 20.67
CA ALA A 39 14.86 -1.65 20.83
C ALA A 39 14.02 -1.15 22.02
N CYS A 40 12.78 -0.74 21.76
CA CYS A 40 11.82 -0.25 22.77
C CYS A 40 10.55 -1.10 22.80
N HIS A 41 9.96 -1.42 21.64
CA HIS A 41 8.72 -2.19 21.54
C HIS A 41 8.93 -3.50 20.77
N LEU A 42 8.13 -4.50 21.12
CA LEU A 42 8.13 -5.83 20.52
C LEU A 42 6.72 -6.16 20.04
N TYR A 43 6.56 -6.53 18.78
CA TYR A 43 5.28 -6.86 18.17
C TYR A 43 5.28 -8.27 17.59
N ASN A 44 4.10 -8.89 17.54
CA ASN A 44 3.87 -10.07 16.71
C ASN A 44 3.60 -9.68 15.25
N GLY A 45 3.56 -10.66 14.35
CA GLY A 45 3.30 -10.42 12.92
C GLY A 45 1.89 -9.90 12.56
N LYS A 46 1.00 -9.72 13.53
CA LYS A 46 -0.32 -9.10 13.35
C LYS A 46 -0.39 -7.68 13.94
N GLY A 47 0.73 -7.15 14.42
CA GLY A 47 0.82 -5.83 15.06
C GLY A 47 0.38 -5.77 16.51
N GLY A 48 0.14 -6.91 17.16
CA GLY A 48 -0.09 -6.96 18.60
C GLY A 48 1.20 -6.69 19.36
N LEU A 49 1.19 -5.68 20.23
CA LEU A 49 2.29 -5.40 21.15
C LEU A 49 2.42 -6.56 22.15
N ILE A 50 3.65 -7.00 22.39
CA ILE A 50 3.98 -8.05 23.36
C ILE A 50 4.60 -7.36 24.57
N ASP A 51 3.86 -7.35 25.66
CA ASP A 51 4.25 -6.83 26.97
C ASP A 51 4.65 -7.94 27.96
N ASP A 52 4.23 -9.18 27.70
CA ASP A 52 4.59 -10.35 28.51
C ASP A 52 5.36 -11.42 27.71
N ILE A 53 6.56 -11.76 28.19
CA ILE A 53 7.44 -12.80 27.64
C ILE A 53 6.83 -14.21 27.69
N ALA A 54 5.81 -14.44 28.52
CA ALA A 54 5.06 -15.69 28.56
C ALA A 54 4.25 -15.93 27.27
N LEU A 55 3.90 -14.87 26.54
CA LEU A 55 3.12 -14.95 25.29
C LEU A 55 3.96 -15.41 24.09
N ILE A 56 5.29 -15.37 24.21
CA ILE A 56 6.23 -15.72 23.15
C ILE A 56 6.39 -17.24 23.07
N ARG A 57 6.12 -17.81 21.89
CA ARG A 57 6.28 -19.23 21.59
C ARG A 57 7.62 -19.50 20.91
N ASP A 58 7.95 -20.79 20.82
CA ASP A 58 9.09 -21.26 20.05
C ASP A 58 8.83 -21.02 18.55
N ASP A 59 9.85 -20.60 17.84
CA ASP A 59 9.84 -20.22 16.41
C ASP A 59 8.94 -19.03 16.05
N ASP A 60 8.51 -18.22 17.03
CA ASP A 60 7.75 -17.00 16.75
C ASP A 60 8.57 -15.99 15.91
N VAL A 61 7.86 -15.29 15.03
CA VAL A 61 8.39 -14.16 14.27
C VAL A 61 7.93 -12.86 14.93
N LEU A 62 8.90 -12.08 15.38
CA LEU A 62 8.70 -10.87 16.16
C LEU A 62 9.32 -9.66 15.48
N TYR A 63 8.76 -8.49 15.74
CA TYR A 63 9.18 -7.23 15.15
C TYR A 63 9.56 -6.24 16.24
N VAL A 64 10.72 -5.63 16.11
CA VAL A 64 11.31 -4.76 17.12
C VAL A 64 11.37 -3.34 16.58
N SER A 65 10.85 -2.36 17.33
CA SER A 65 10.88 -0.94 16.95
C SER A 65 11.60 -0.08 17.99
N GLU A 66 12.00 1.13 17.59
CA GLU A 66 12.64 2.12 18.48
C GLU A 66 11.65 2.99 19.26
N GLY A 67 10.37 2.62 19.24
CA GLY A 67 9.27 3.35 19.88
C GLY A 67 8.07 3.56 18.96
N ASP A 68 8.26 3.37 17.64
CA ASP A 68 7.21 3.52 16.65
C ASP A 68 6.14 2.42 16.72
N SER A 69 4.96 2.74 16.19
CA SER A 69 3.87 1.79 15.92
C SER A 69 4.32 0.67 14.97
N PHE A 70 3.64 -0.48 15.03
CA PHE A 70 3.92 -1.59 14.14
C PHE A 70 3.77 -1.22 12.65
N PHE A 71 4.75 -1.61 11.84
CA PHE A 71 4.71 -1.52 10.38
C PHE A 71 4.67 -2.93 9.82
N ASP A 72 3.58 -3.28 9.14
CA ASP A 72 3.44 -4.59 8.48
C ASP A 72 4.45 -4.68 7.31
N PRO A 73 5.41 -5.63 7.34
CA PRO A 73 6.37 -5.82 6.27
C PRO A 73 5.74 -6.22 4.93
N GLN A 74 4.50 -6.74 4.93
CA GLN A 74 3.75 -7.03 3.71
C GLN A 74 3.12 -5.77 3.11
N ASN A 75 2.90 -4.72 3.90
CA ASN A 75 2.53 -3.40 3.37
C ASN A 75 3.71 -2.79 2.57
N ASP A 76 4.95 -3.15 2.90
CA ASP A 76 6.15 -2.74 2.16
C ASP A 76 6.30 -3.50 0.80
N VAL A 77 5.60 -4.62 0.59
CA VAL A 77 5.46 -5.24 -0.75
C VAL A 77 4.48 -4.44 -1.63
N ARG A 78 3.60 -3.64 -1.05
CA ARG A 78 2.79 -2.66 -1.79
C ARG A 78 3.50 -1.30 -1.96
N ALA A 79 4.62 -1.08 -1.28
CA ALA A 79 5.34 0.20 -1.27
C ALA A 79 6.78 0.16 -1.84
N ARG A 80 7.37 -1.01 -2.15
CA ARG A 80 8.77 -1.12 -2.63
C ARG A 80 9.02 -2.13 -3.76
N ASP A 81 8.31 -2.04 -4.88
CA ASP A 81 8.90 -2.46 -6.17
C ASP A 81 9.36 -1.20 -6.92
N ASP A 82 10.41 -0.57 -6.40
CA ASP A 82 11.14 0.51 -7.08
C ASP A 82 12.15 -0.09 -8.07
N ARG A 83 11.66 -1.01 -8.91
CA ARG A 83 12.32 -1.43 -10.14
C ARG A 83 11.61 -0.72 -11.29
N PRO A 84 12.32 0.07 -12.12
CA PRO A 84 11.74 0.67 -13.32
C PRO A 84 11.48 -0.45 -14.33
N GLY A 85 10.35 -1.16 -14.19
CA GLY A 85 10.03 -2.28 -15.09
C GLY A 85 8.89 -3.23 -14.71
N ALA A 86 8.21 -3.09 -13.57
CA ALA A 86 7.11 -4.00 -13.23
C ALA A 86 5.88 -3.24 -12.70
N HIS A 87 5.03 -2.79 -13.62
CA HIS A 87 3.73 -2.18 -13.30
C HIS A 87 2.76 -3.23 -12.72
N THR A 88 2.68 -3.32 -11.40
CA THR A 88 1.43 -3.71 -10.73
C THR A 88 0.96 -2.59 -9.81
N ASP A 89 0.95 -1.37 -10.33
CA ASP A 89 0.32 -0.19 -9.72
C ASP A 89 -1.20 -0.26 -9.93
N TRP A 90 -1.84 -1.28 -9.36
CA TRP A 90 -3.30 -1.37 -9.38
C TRP A 90 -3.89 -0.28 -8.48
N LEU A 91 -4.82 0.50 -9.04
CA LEU A 91 -5.52 1.60 -8.44
C LEU A 91 -7.01 1.30 -8.45
N THR A 92 -7.70 1.61 -7.37
CA THR A 92 -9.17 1.62 -7.30
C THR A 92 -9.65 3.05 -7.37
N LEU A 93 -10.59 3.32 -8.27
CA LEU A 93 -11.23 4.61 -8.48
C LEU A 93 -12.71 4.46 -8.11
N ASN A 94 -13.21 5.34 -7.24
CA ASN A 94 -14.63 5.44 -6.93
C ASN A 94 -15.22 6.62 -7.70
N ILE A 95 -16.00 6.32 -8.74
CA ILE A 95 -16.57 7.30 -9.67
C ILE A 95 -18.07 7.40 -9.42
N GLY A 96 -18.51 8.46 -8.73
CA GLY A 96 -19.94 8.66 -8.41
C GLY A 96 -20.60 7.50 -7.65
N GLY A 97 -19.82 6.73 -6.87
CA GLY A 97 -20.27 5.56 -6.12
C GLY A 97 -19.98 4.20 -6.75
N ARG A 98 -19.50 4.13 -8.01
CA ARG A 98 -19.11 2.88 -8.68
C ARG A 98 -17.59 2.70 -8.66
N LEU A 99 -17.15 1.52 -8.23
CA LEU A 99 -15.73 1.17 -8.17
C LEU A 99 -15.20 0.67 -9.50
N PHE A 100 -14.05 1.19 -9.91
CA PHE A 100 -13.29 0.77 -11.08
C PHE A 100 -11.85 0.46 -10.68
N THR A 101 -11.33 -0.68 -11.09
CA THR A 101 -9.96 -1.08 -10.81
C THR A 101 -9.14 -1.07 -12.09
N THR A 102 -8.01 -0.38 -12.10
CA THR A 102 -7.13 -0.24 -13.27
C THR A 102 -5.69 -0.11 -12.84
N THR A 103 -4.75 -0.04 -13.78
CA THR A 103 -3.35 0.24 -13.44
C THR A 103 -3.02 1.71 -13.63
N ARG A 104 -2.06 2.26 -12.87
CA ARG A 104 -1.56 3.63 -13.08
C ARG A 104 -1.08 3.84 -14.51
N SER A 105 -0.38 2.85 -15.08
CA SER A 105 0.07 2.90 -16.48
C SER A 105 -1.09 3.08 -17.45
N THR A 106 -2.24 2.43 -17.24
CA THR A 106 -3.44 2.67 -18.05
C THR A 106 -3.87 4.14 -18.04
N LEU A 107 -3.81 4.81 -16.89
CA LEU A 107 -4.26 6.20 -16.76
C LEU A 107 -3.27 7.22 -17.34
N VAL A 108 -1.97 6.94 -17.32
CA VAL A 108 -0.93 7.90 -17.70
C VAL A 108 -0.31 7.66 -19.10
N SER A 109 -0.44 6.45 -19.67
CA SER A 109 0.33 6.06 -20.86
C SER A 109 -0.25 6.56 -22.19
N LYS A 110 -1.58 6.51 -22.35
CA LYS A 110 -2.25 6.81 -23.62
C LYS A 110 -2.34 8.30 -23.90
N GLU A 111 -2.69 9.09 -22.88
CA GLU A 111 -2.96 10.53 -23.00
C GLU A 111 -2.21 11.25 -21.88
N PRO A 112 -0.88 11.49 -22.02
CA PRO A 112 -0.04 12.04 -20.94
C PRO A 112 -0.42 13.47 -20.54
N GLU A 113 -1.12 14.19 -21.42
CA GLU A 113 -1.62 15.55 -21.17
C GLU A 113 -3.04 15.56 -20.60
N SER A 114 -3.66 14.40 -20.39
CA SER A 114 -5.01 14.33 -19.81
C SER A 114 -5.00 14.68 -18.32
N MET A 115 -6.16 15.11 -17.81
CA MET A 115 -6.36 15.34 -16.37
C MET A 115 -6.02 14.08 -15.55
N LEU A 116 -6.44 12.90 -16.02
CA LEU A 116 -6.12 11.63 -15.35
C LEU A 116 -4.61 11.37 -15.34
N ALA A 117 -3.91 11.64 -16.44
CA ALA A 117 -2.47 11.50 -16.46
C ALA A 117 -1.79 12.44 -15.46
N HIS A 118 -2.23 13.69 -15.38
CA HIS A 118 -1.71 14.65 -14.38
C HIS A 118 -2.02 14.23 -12.94
N MET A 119 -3.24 13.80 -12.66
CA MET A 119 -3.68 13.34 -11.32
C MET A 119 -2.88 12.13 -10.82
N PHE A 120 -2.49 11.25 -11.74
CA PHE A 120 -1.82 9.99 -11.41
C PHE A 120 -0.33 9.97 -11.81
N ARG A 121 0.24 11.10 -12.26
CA ARG A 121 1.67 11.25 -12.62
C ARG A 121 2.56 11.25 -11.38
N GLU A 122 2.14 12.00 -10.36
CA GLU A 122 2.87 12.18 -9.12
C GLU A 122 2.10 11.52 -7.98
N LYS A 123 2.79 10.70 -7.18
CA LYS A 123 2.18 9.82 -6.17
C LYS A 123 1.52 10.60 -5.01
N ASP A 124 1.92 11.86 -4.80
CA ASP A 124 1.56 12.65 -3.62
C ASP A 124 0.60 13.82 -3.87
N VAL A 125 0.28 14.17 -5.13
CA VAL A 125 -0.48 15.41 -5.42
C VAL A 125 -1.98 15.28 -5.11
N TRP A 126 -2.53 14.06 -5.14
CA TRP A 126 -3.96 13.81 -4.92
C TRP A 126 -4.28 12.99 -3.65
N GLY A 127 -3.32 12.86 -2.74
CA GLY A 127 -3.41 12.01 -1.53
C GLY A 127 -4.57 12.33 -0.57
N ASN A 128 -5.25 13.49 -0.72
CA ASN A 128 -6.31 13.93 0.18
C ASN A 128 -7.74 13.49 -0.23
N LYS A 129 -7.90 12.68 -1.29
CA LYS A 129 -9.22 12.24 -1.78
C LYS A 129 -9.29 10.71 -1.95
N GLN A 130 -8.84 9.99 -0.94
CA GLN A 130 -9.05 8.55 -0.83
C GLN A 130 -10.09 8.26 0.26
N ASP A 131 -10.91 7.22 0.08
CA ASP A 131 -11.77 6.69 1.14
C ASP A 131 -10.99 5.80 2.11
N GLU A 132 -11.68 5.31 3.15
CA GLU A 132 -11.12 4.40 4.16
C GLU A 132 -10.56 3.08 3.57
N CYS A 133 -10.96 2.74 2.35
CA CYS A 133 -10.50 1.56 1.60
C CYS A 133 -9.36 1.88 0.62
N GLY A 134 -8.91 3.14 0.54
CA GLY A 134 -7.84 3.58 -0.36
C GLY A 134 -8.28 3.84 -1.80
N ALA A 135 -9.59 3.89 -2.09
CA ALA A 135 -10.09 4.21 -3.42
C ALA A 135 -10.11 5.72 -3.67
N TYR A 136 -9.62 6.13 -4.84
CA TYR A 136 -9.60 7.54 -5.24
C TYR A 136 -11.00 8.03 -5.61
N LEU A 137 -11.48 9.04 -4.90
CA LEU A 137 -12.81 9.59 -5.07
C LEU A 137 -12.85 10.59 -6.24
N ILE A 138 -13.74 10.34 -7.20
CA ILE A 138 -13.98 11.21 -8.36
C ILE A 138 -15.48 11.46 -8.46
N ASP A 139 -15.87 12.72 -8.28
CA ASP A 139 -17.25 13.19 -8.34
C ASP A 139 -17.71 13.38 -9.79
N ARG A 140 -17.77 12.27 -10.56
CA ARG A 140 -18.26 12.22 -11.94
C ARG A 140 -19.18 11.01 -12.13
N SER A 141 -19.99 11.04 -13.19
CA SER A 141 -20.89 9.94 -13.53
C SER A 141 -20.10 8.73 -14.07
N PRO A 142 -20.33 7.52 -13.52
CA PRO A 142 -19.62 6.32 -13.95
C PRO A 142 -19.99 5.87 -15.38
N GLU A 143 -21.18 6.21 -15.86
CA GLU A 143 -21.67 5.89 -17.21
C GLU A 143 -20.81 6.51 -18.31
N TYR A 144 -20.26 7.70 -18.07
CA TYR A 144 -19.32 8.35 -19.00
C TYR A 144 -17.88 7.90 -18.80
N PHE A 145 -17.54 7.38 -17.62
CA PHE A 145 -16.17 7.00 -17.27
C PHE A 145 -15.76 5.64 -17.83
N GLU A 146 -16.67 4.66 -17.85
CA GLU A 146 -16.39 3.30 -18.34
C GLU A 146 -15.88 3.28 -19.80
N PRO A 147 -16.52 4.00 -20.77
CA PRO A 147 -15.97 4.14 -22.11
C PRO A 147 -14.58 4.79 -22.18
N ILE A 148 -14.30 5.76 -21.30
CA ILE A 148 -13.01 6.45 -21.23
C ILE A 148 -11.94 5.48 -20.73
N LEU A 149 -12.22 4.73 -19.66
CA LEU A 149 -11.30 3.76 -19.11
C LEU A 149 -10.98 2.64 -20.11
N ASN A 150 -11.99 2.17 -20.84
CA ASN A 150 -11.82 1.17 -21.89
C ASN A 150 -10.97 1.70 -23.06
N TYR A 151 -11.19 2.94 -23.49
CA TYR A 151 -10.31 3.61 -24.45
C TYR A 151 -8.85 3.64 -23.96
N LEU A 152 -8.61 3.96 -22.68
CA LEU A 152 -7.26 3.96 -22.11
C LEU A 152 -6.64 2.55 -22.02
N ARG A 153 -7.43 1.49 -21.85
CA ARG A 153 -6.94 0.10 -21.76
C ARG A 153 -6.53 -0.49 -23.10
N HIS A 154 -7.39 -0.37 -24.11
CA HIS A 154 -7.22 -1.08 -25.38
C HIS A 154 -7.26 -0.16 -26.62
N GLY A 155 -7.42 1.16 -26.44
CA GLY A 155 -7.40 2.14 -27.53
C GLY A 155 -8.69 2.21 -28.36
N GLN A 156 -9.76 1.54 -27.95
CA GLN A 156 -11.05 1.59 -28.64
C GLN A 156 -12.10 2.24 -27.75
N LEU A 157 -12.75 3.27 -28.27
CA LEU A 157 -13.84 3.95 -27.59
C LEU A 157 -15.17 3.30 -27.99
N ILE A 158 -15.66 2.41 -27.14
CA ILE A 158 -16.95 1.75 -27.32
C ILE A 158 -17.97 2.48 -26.43
N ILE A 159 -19.03 2.99 -27.03
CA ILE A 159 -20.06 3.79 -26.36
C ILE A 159 -21.39 3.12 -26.65
N ASN A 160 -22.17 2.86 -25.61
CA ASN A 160 -23.52 2.32 -25.77
C ASN A 160 -24.42 3.33 -26.49
N GLU A 161 -25.30 2.83 -27.37
CA GLU A 161 -26.33 3.63 -28.01
C GLU A 161 -27.22 4.27 -26.94
N GLY A 162 -27.21 5.61 -26.85
CA GLY A 162 -27.96 6.37 -25.84
C GLY A 162 -27.13 7.32 -24.98
N ILE A 163 -25.79 7.25 -25.02
CA ILE A 163 -24.92 8.19 -24.30
C ILE A 163 -24.78 9.49 -25.09
N ASN A 164 -25.22 10.62 -24.52
CA ASN A 164 -25.11 11.94 -25.16
C ASN A 164 -23.64 12.42 -25.18
N LEU A 165 -23.06 12.54 -26.38
CA LEU A 165 -21.67 12.94 -26.60
C LEU A 165 -21.36 14.39 -26.20
N LEU A 166 -22.37 15.27 -26.07
CA LEU A 166 -22.18 16.65 -25.59
C LEU A 166 -21.73 16.73 -24.13
N GLY A 167 -22.02 15.71 -23.31
CA GLY A 167 -21.51 15.61 -21.93
C GLY A 167 -20.00 15.38 -21.83
N LYS A 168 -19.34 14.95 -22.92
CA LYS A 168 -17.90 14.66 -22.93
C LYS A 168 -17.02 15.91 -22.91
N VAL A 169 -17.45 17.00 -23.55
CA VAL A 169 -16.61 18.21 -23.72
C VAL A 169 -16.48 19.02 -22.43
N LEU A 170 -17.49 19.01 -21.56
CA LEU A 170 -17.44 19.69 -20.25
C LEU A 170 -16.68 18.91 -19.17
N THR A 171 -16.26 17.67 -19.44
CA THR A 171 -15.56 16.82 -18.47
C THR A 171 -14.04 16.84 -18.63
N CYS A 172 -13.54 17.10 -19.84
CA CYS A 172 -12.11 17.07 -20.15
C CYS A 172 -11.39 18.42 -19.89
N ARG A 173 -11.99 19.37 -19.16
CA ARG A 173 -11.48 20.74 -19.02
C ARG A 173 -11.57 21.32 -17.61
N VAL A 174 -11.33 20.50 -16.59
CA VAL A 174 -11.08 20.95 -15.20
C VAL A 174 -9.70 20.50 -14.77
#